data_AF-A0A8T1M0Q6-F1
#
_entry.id   AF-A0A8T1M0Q6-F1
#
_cell.length_a   1.000
_cell.length_b   1.000
_cell.length_c   1.000
_cell.angle_alpha   90.00
_cell.angle_beta   90.00
_cell.angle_gamma   90.00
#
_symmetry.space_group_name_H-M   'P 1'
#
loop_
_entity.id
_entity.type
_entity.pdbx_description
1 polymer ?
#
loop_
_entity_poly.entity_id
_entity_poly.type
_entity_poly.pdbx_seq_one_letter_code
_entity_poly.pdbx_strand_id
1 'polypeptide(L)'
;MGTVCAFISIVLMGSVLTRSIPPYDLCMDECGEDPPHVDPEEIHRVEWCRHRCNAEERTRCLDANADNEREKINCWRESLFRCFARCGKIQQCLRICQQLHAPPTPIFDTKRMIHSKPVCIFG
;
A
#
# COMPACT_ATOMS: atom_id res chain seq x y z
N MET A 1 45.81 27.32 -46.73
CA MET A 1 45.13 27.41 -45.42
C MET A 1 43.89 26.55 -45.51
N GLY A 2 43.85 25.43 -44.79
CA GLY A 2 42.68 24.54 -44.76
C GLY A 2 42.51 24.06 -43.33
N THR A 3 41.65 24.73 -42.58
CA THR A 3 41.37 24.43 -41.17
C THR A 3 40.52 23.15 -41.09
N VAL A 4 41.05 22.11 -40.45
CA VAL A 4 40.29 20.88 -40.16
C VAL A 4 39.39 21.17 -38.97
N CYS A 5 38.07 21.31 -39.20
CA CYS A 5 37.10 21.43 -38.13
C CYS A 5 36.85 20.05 -37.50
N ALA A 6 37.52 19.79 -36.37
CA ALA A 6 37.21 18.63 -35.54
C ALA A 6 35.85 18.85 -34.87
N PHE A 7 34.83 18.10 -35.31
CA PHE A 7 33.53 18.04 -34.63
C PHE A 7 33.68 17.21 -33.35
N ILE A 8 33.95 17.87 -32.23
CA ILE A 8 33.88 17.25 -30.90
C ILE A 8 32.39 17.13 -30.55
N SER A 9 31.80 15.98 -30.86
CA SER A 9 30.48 15.62 -30.34
C SER A 9 30.61 15.32 -28.84
N ILE A 10 30.31 16.32 -28.01
CA ILE A 10 30.15 16.13 -26.56
C ILE A 10 28.87 15.33 -26.35
N VAL A 11 29.00 14.01 -26.16
CA VAL A 11 27.90 13.16 -25.70
C VAL A 11 27.71 13.43 -24.21
N LEU A 12 26.69 14.24 -23.89
CA LEU A 12 26.15 14.35 -22.55
C LEU A 12 25.56 12.99 -22.15
N MET A 13 26.33 12.19 -21.41
CA MET A 13 25.80 11.03 -20.70
C MET A 13 24.84 11.54 -19.63
N GLY A 14 23.56 11.67 -20.00
CA GLY A 14 22.48 11.81 -19.04
C GLY A 14 22.48 10.57 -18.16
N SER A 15 22.79 10.73 -16.88
CA SER A 15 22.74 9.68 -15.88
C SER A 15 21.36 9.04 -15.90
N VAL A 16 21.25 7.83 -16.45
CA VAL A 16 20.02 7.04 -16.37
C VAL A 16 19.88 6.63 -14.91
N LEU A 17 19.11 7.40 -14.14
CA LEU A 17 18.64 6.96 -12.82
C LEU A 17 17.73 5.75 -13.06
N THR A 18 18.30 4.55 -13.06
CA THR A 18 17.54 3.31 -12.99
C THR A 18 16.85 3.26 -11.63
N ARG A 19 15.68 3.90 -11.52
CA ARG A 19 14.83 3.76 -10.34
C ARG A 19 14.45 2.29 -10.23
N SER A 20 14.82 1.64 -9.13
CA SER A 20 14.38 0.28 -8.83
C SER A 20 12.86 0.23 -8.78
N ILE A 21 12.27 -0.81 -9.35
CA ILE A 21 10.82 -1.07 -9.27
C ILE A 21 10.45 -1.23 -7.79
N PRO A 22 9.40 -0.55 -7.29
CA PRO A 22 8.95 -0.70 -5.92
C PRO A 22 8.61 -2.18 -5.61
N PRO A 23 8.96 -2.69 -4.42
CA PRO A 23 8.70 -4.09 -4.06
C PRO A 23 7.22 -4.50 -4.12
N TYR A 24 6.29 -3.56 -3.95
CA TYR A 24 4.86 -3.83 -4.11
C TYR A 24 4.50 -4.13 -5.57
N ASP A 25 5.01 -3.33 -6.50
CA ASP A 25 4.72 -3.48 -7.93
C ASP A 25 5.30 -4.79 -8.46
N LEU A 26 6.54 -5.14 -8.06
CA LEU A 26 7.13 -6.43 -8.40
C LEU A 26 6.29 -7.62 -7.89
N CYS A 27 5.79 -7.55 -6.66
CA CYS A 27 4.93 -8.60 -6.10
C CYS A 27 3.60 -8.72 -6.88
N MET A 28 3.01 -7.58 -7.25
CA MET A 28 1.77 -7.55 -8.01
C MET A 28 1.95 -8.15 -9.42
N ASP A 29 3.08 -7.87 -10.07
CA ASP A 29 3.42 -8.44 -11.38
C ASP A 29 3.58 -9.97 -11.31
N GLU A 30 4.20 -10.49 -10.25
CA GLU A 30 4.36 -11.93 -10.01
C GLU A 30 3.02 -12.66 -9.77
N CYS A 31 1.99 -11.96 -9.32
CA CYS A 31 0.65 -12.55 -9.15
C CYS A 31 -0.05 -12.84 -10.49
N GLY A 32 0.40 -12.22 -11.58
CA GLY A 32 -0.17 -12.38 -12.91
C GLY A 32 -1.40 -11.51 -13.18
N GLU A 33 -1.83 -11.57 -14.45
CA GLU A 33 -2.99 -10.84 -14.96
C GLU A 33 -4.31 -11.49 -14.53
N ASP A 34 -5.41 -10.77 -14.77
CA ASP A 34 -6.75 -11.31 -14.54
C ASP A 34 -7.01 -12.50 -15.47
N PRO A 35 -7.43 -13.66 -14.94
CA PRO A 35 -7.64 -14.85 -15.75
C PRO A 35 -8.70 -14.61 -16.84
N PRO A 36 -8.47 -15.06 -18.09
CA PRO A 36 -9.41 -14.86 -19.19
C PRO A 36 -10.68 -15.73 -19.06
N HIS A 37 -10.65 -16.75 -18.21
CA HIS A 37 -11.75 -17.67 -17.98
C HIS A 37 -12.26 -17.55 -16.55
N VAL A 38 -13.56 -17.78 -16.36
CA VAL A 38 -14.21 -17.91 -15.05
C VAL A 38 -13.85 -19.23 -14.35
N ASP A 39 -12.58 -19.62 -14.38
CA ASP A 39 -12.07 -20.64 -13.46
C ASP A 39 -12.01 -20.01 -12.06
N PRO A 40 -12.90 -20.41 -11.14
CA PRO A 40 -12.96 -19.80 -9.83
C PRO A 40 -11.67 -20.04 -9.03
N GLU A 41 -10.97 -21.17 -9.27
CA GLU A 41 -9.73 -21.49 -8.55
C GLU A 41 -8.59 -20.59 -8.99
N GLU A 42 -8.47 -20.33 -10.29
CA GLU A 42 -7.46 -19.44 -10.83
C GLU A 42 -7.68 -17.98 -10.40
N ILE A 43 -8.94 -17.51 -10.47
CA ILE A 43 -9.32 -16.19 -9.96
C ILE A 43 -8.97 -16.07 -8.48
N HIS A 44 -9.31 -17.09 -7.69
CA HIS A 44 -9.03 -17.11 -6.25
C HIS A 44 -7.53 -17.05 -5.95
N ARG A 45 -6.72 -17.81 -6.70
CA ARG A 45 -5.26 -17.83 -6.57
C ARG A 45 -4.65 -16.44 -6.82
N VAL A 46 -5.05 -15.79 -7.91
CA VAL A 46 -4.55 -14.46 -8.28
C VAL A 46 -4.96 -13.42 -7.23
N GLU A 47 -6.23 -13.40 -6.83
CA GLU A 47 -6.71 -12.44 -5.84
C GLU A 47 -6.05 -12.60 -4.47
N TRP A 48 -5.87 -13.84 -3.99
CA TRP A 48 -5.14 -14.07 -2.73
C TRP A 48 -3.68 -13.64 -2.80
N CYS A 49 -3.01 -13.87 -3.93
CA CYS A 49 -1.66 -13.38 -4.13
C CYS A 49 -1.60 -11.85 -3.98
N ARG A 50 -2.52 -11.13 -4.63
CA ARG A 50 -2.58 -9.66 -4.57
C ARG A 50 -2.93 -9.14 -3.17
N HIS A 51 -3.79 -9.85 -2.43
CA HIS A 51 -4.05 -9.54 -1.02
C HIS A 51 -2.78 -9.69 -0.17
N ARG A 52 -1.98 -10.73 -0.39
CA ARG A 52 -0.69 -10.92 0.28
C ARG A 52 0.27 -9.77 -0.03
N CYS A 53 0.46 -9.41 -1.29
CA CYS A 53 1.31 -8.27 -1.67
C CYS A 53 0.89 -6.96 -0.97
N ASN A 54 -0.42 -6.71 -0.91
CA ASN A 54 -0.94 -5.51 -0.25
C ASN A 54 -0.78 -5.55 1.28
N ALA A 55 -0.81 -6.73 1.90
CA ALA A 55 -0.52 -6.90 3.32
C ALA A 55 0.96 -6.69 3.62
N GLU A 56 1.86 -7.22 2.79
CA GLU A 56 3.32 -7.01 2.92
C GLU A 56 3.69 -5.54 2.76
N GLU A 57 3.10 -4.85 1.78
CA GLU A 57 3.33 -3.42 1.60
C GLU A 57 2.80 -2.59 2.78
N ARG A 58 1.66 -2.97 3.33
CA ARG A 58 1.16 -2.36 4.57
C ARG A 58 2.15 -2.58 5.71
N THR A 59 2.68 -3.79 5.88
CA THR A 59 3.68 -4.08 6.92
C THR A 59 4.93 -3.20 6.74
N ARG A 60 5.48 -3.09 5.53
CA ARG A 60 6.60 -2.18 5.23
C ARG A 60 6.28 -0.74 5.60
N CYS A 61 5.07 -0.25 5.28
CA CYS A 61 4.63 1.08 5.65
C CYS A 61 4.53 1.26 7.17
N LEU A 62 4.00 0.27 7.89
CA LEU A 62 3.88 0.30 9.35
C LEU A 62 5.27 0.31 10.02
N ASP A 63 6.20 -0.50 9.53
CA ASP A 63 7.57 -0.57 10.03
C ASP A 63 8.31 0.77 9.81
N ALA A 64 8.13 1.38 8.64
CA ALA A 64 8.69 2.71 8.34
C ALA A 64 8.07 3.84 9.19
N ASN A 65 6.90 3.63 9.78
CA ASN A 65 6.15 4.60 10.58
C ASN A 65 5.92 4.10 12.02
N ALA A 66 6.84 3.32 12.57
CA ALA A 66 6.68 2.65 13.86
C ALA A 66 6.36 3.60 15.03
N ASP A 67 6.78 4.86 14.97
CA ASP A 67 6.54 5.86 16.03
C ASP A 67 5.46 6.90 15.68
N ASN A 68 4.80 6.75 14.52
CA ASN A 68 3.82 7.72 14.03
C ASN A 68 2.43 7.08 13.88
N GLU A 69 1.63 7.13 14.94
CA GLU A 69 0.28 6.56 14.98
C GLU A 69 -0.65 7.07 13.88
N ARG A 70 -0.51 8.35 13.50
CA ARG A 70 -1.30 8.92 12.41
C ARG A 70 -0.93 8.27 11.07
N GLU A 71 0.36 8.12 10.80
CA GLU A 71 0.81 7.49 9.56
C GLU A 71 0.55 5.99 9.55
N LYS A 72 0.56 5.32 10.70
CA LYS A 72 0.09 3.92 10.78
C LYS A 72 -1.35 3.78 10.30
N ILE A 73 -2.25 4.68 10.73
CA ILE A 73 -3.64 4.69 10.25
C ILE A 73 -3.69 4.93 8.74
N ASN A 74 -2.84 5.82 8.20
CA ASN A 74 -2.74 6.04 6.76
C ASN A 74 -2.26 4.77 6.03
N CYS A 75 -1.26 4.03 6.55
CA CYS A 75 -0.83 2.76 5.97
C CYS A 75 -1.98 1.76 5.82
N TRP A 76 -2.86 1.66 6.82
CA TRP A 76 -4.06 0.83 6.74
C TRP A 76 -5.06 1.36 5.71
N ARG A 77 -5.31 2.67 5.67
CA ARG A 77 -6.21 3.29 4.70
C ARG A 77 -5.73 3.10 3.26
N GLU A 78 -4.45 3.26 3.00
CA GLU A 78 -3.84 3.02 1.68
C GLU A 78 -3.97 1.55 1.28
N SER A 79 -3.73 0.63 2.21
CA SER A 79 -3.95 -0.80 1.98
C SER A 79 -5.41 -1.09 1.60
N LEU A 80 -6.38 -0.52 2.32
CA LEU A 80 -7.80 -0.67 2.02
C LEU A 80 -8.16 -0.06 0.66
N PHE A 81 -7.66 1.15 0.38
CA PHE A 81 -7.92 1.87 -0.86
C PHE A 81 -7.43 1.11 -2.09
N ARG A 82 -6.19 0.61 -2.07
CA ARG A 82 -5.64 -0.24 -3.15
C ARG A 82 -6.52 -1.47 -3.41
N CYS A 83 -7.05 -2.07 -2.35
CA CYS A 83 -7.94 -3.22 -2.45
C CYS A 83 -9.29 -2.84 -3.09
N PHE A 84 -9.93 -1.76 -2.63
CA PHE A 84 -11.19 -1.27 -3.21
C PHE A 84 -11.07 -0.87 -4.67
N ALA A 85 -9.96 -0.23 -5.06
CA ALA A 85 -9.70 0.17 -6.44
C ALA A 85 -9.75 -1.03 -7.39
N ARG A 86 -9.25 -2.20 -6.97
CA ARG A 86 -9.31 -3.45 -7.76
C ARG A 86 -10.71 -4.08 -7.78
N CYS A 87 -11.42 -4.07 -6.65
CA CYS A 87 -12.75 -4.69 -6.56
C CYS A 87 -13.83 -4.00 -7.40
N GLY A 88 -13.65 -2.72 -7.76
CA GLY A 88 -14.69 -1.92 -8.39
C GLY A 88 -15.97 -1.90 -7.55
N LYS A 89 -17.06 -2.47 -8.07
CA LYS A 89 -18.38 -2.51 -7.41
C LYS A 89 -18.77 -3.89 -6.85
N ILE A 90 -17.86 -4.88 -6.89
CA ILE A 90 -18.16 -6.26 -6.49
C ILE A 90 -18.27 -6.33 -4.95
N GLN A 91 -19.50 -6.47 -4.44
CA GLN A 91 -19.79 -6.40 -3.00
C GLN A 91 -19.02 -7.45 -2.17
N GLN A 92 -18.89 -8.67 -2.68
CA GLN A 92 -18.13 -9.71 -1.99
C GLN A 92 -16.65 -9.34 -1.85
N CYS A 93 -16.04 -8.82 -2.91
CA CYS A 93 -14.66 -8.35 -2.91
C CYS A 93 -14.47 -7.19 -1.93
N LEU A 94 -15.38 -6.21 -1.92
CA LEU A 94 -15.34 -5.08 -0.98
C LEU A 94 -15.40 -5.54 0.48
N ARG A 95 -16.22 -6.55 0.81
CA ARG A 95 -16.28 -7.13 2.16
C ARG A 95 -14.96 -7.79 2.55
N ILE A 96 -14.34 -8.56 1.65
CA ILE A 96 -13.04 -9.18 1.90
C ILE A 96 -11.97 -8.09 2.13
N CYS A 97 -11.97 -7.03 1.33
CA CYS A 97 -11.07 -5.89 1.54
C CYS A 97 -11.23 -5.26 2.92
N GLN A 98 -12.47 -5.05 3.38
CA GLN A 98 -12.72 -4.55 4.73
C GLN A 98 -12.17 -5.49 5.81
N GLN A 99 -12.40 -6.80 5.67
CA GLN A 99 -11.93 -7.79 6.63
C GLN A 99 -10.41 -7.85 6.73
N LEU A 100 -9.70 -7.71 5.60
CA LEU A 100 -8.25 -7.90 5.54
C LEU A 100 -7.44 -6.61 5.69
N HIS A 101 -8.02 -5.47 5.33
CA HIS A 101 -7.26 -4.22 5.15
C HIS A 101 -7.85 -3.01 5.85
N ALA A 102 -9.01 -3.11 6.53
CA ALA A 102 -9.52 -1.99 7.31
C ALA A 102 -8.55 -1.63 8.46
N PRO A 103 -8.42 -0.34 8.79
CA PRO A 103 -7.68 0.07 9.98
C PRO A 103 -8.22 -0.64 11.22
N PRO A 104 -7.34 -1.05 12.16
CA PRO A 104 -7.80 -1.57 13.44
C PRO A 104 -8.67 -0.50 14.11
N THR A 105 -9.80 -0.91 14.68
CA THR A 105 -10.56 -0.01 15.54
C THR A 105 -9.63 0.42 16.66
N PRO A 106 -9.51 1.72 16.96
CA PRO A 106 -8.73 2.15 18.11
C PRO A 106 -9.27 1.40 19.32
N ILE A 107 -8.41 0.58 19.93
CA ILE A 107 -8.69 0.00 21.24
C ILE A 107 -8.81 1.22 22.14
N PHE A 108 -10.04 1.62 22.48
CA PHE A 108 -10.25 2.52 23.60
C PHE A 108 -9.67 1.78 24.80
N ASP A 109 -8.45 2.14 25.19
CA ASP A 109 -7.83 1.70 26.44
C ASP A 109 -8.79 2.04 27.58
N THR A 110 -9.60 1.06 27.98
CA THR A 110 -10.49 1.14 29.15
C THR A 110 -9.70 1.38 30.44
N LYS A 111 -8.36 1.33 30.41
CA LYS A 111 -7.48 1.72 31.52
C LYS A 111 -7.50 3.22 31.84
N ARG A 112 -7.92 4.12 30.94
CA ARG A 112 -7.95 5.58 31.21
C ARG A 112 -9.26 6.09 31.81
N MET A 113 -10.29 5.26 32.02
CA MET A 113 -11.55 5.72 32.64
C MET A 113 -11.62 5.50 34.15
N ILE A 114 -10.71 4.74 34.77
CA ILE A 114 -10.77 4.46 36.23
C ILE A 114 -10.10 5.54 37.09
N HIS A 115 -9.35 6.48 36.49
CA HIS A 115 -8.64 7.55 37.23
C HIS A 115 -9.21 8.96 37.08
N SER A 116 -10.36 9.12 36.40
CA SER A 116 -11.08 10.40 36.38
C SER A 116 -11.86 10.54 37.68
N LYS A 117 -11.24 11.19 38.67
CA LYS A 117 -11.92 11.64 39.90
C LYS A 117 -13.21 12.38 39.53
N PRO A 118 -14.32 12.18 40.26
CA PRO A 118 -15.56 12.90 40.00
C PRO A 118 -15.31 14.40 40.20
N VAL A 119 -15.57 15.17 39.14
CA VAL A 119 -15.67 16.63 39.23
C VAL A 119 -17.01 16.93 39.92
N CYS A 120 -16.96 17.39 41.15
CA CYS A 120 -18.11 17.98 41.83
C CYS A 120 -18.44 19.30 41.12
N ILE A 121 -19.57 19.36 40.40
CA ILE A 121 -20.16 20.63 39.97
C ILE A 121 -21.16 21.03 41.06
N PHE A 122 -20.82 22.06 41.83
CA PHE A 122 -21.79 22.79 42.64
C PHE A 122 -22.57 23.75 41.74
N GLY A 123 -23.90 23.78 41.92
CA GLY A 123 -24.84 24.73 41.33
C GLY A 123 -26.18 24.59 42.00
#